data_AF-A0A9X1I0E3-F1
#
_entry.id   AF-A0A9X1I0E3-F1
#
_cell.length_a   1.000
_cell.length_b   1.000
_cell.length_c   1.000
_cell.angle_alpha   90.00
_cell.angle_beta   90.00
_cell.angle_gamma   90.00
#
_symmetry.space_group_name_H-M   'P 1'
#
loop_
_entity.id
_entity.type
_entity.pdbx_description
1 polymer ?
#
loop_
_entity_poly.entity_id
_entity_poly.type
_entity_poly.pdbx_seq_one_letter_code
_entity_poly.pdbx_strand_id
1 'polypeptide(L)' 'MKTANSNILTEIATLTRTIEDDYPELQKYLDESRSTLPKGNFNKGELDTEELENYRNSLKNLISKYNN' A
#
# COMPACT_ATOMS: atom_id res chain seq x y z
N MET A 1 2.62 3.09 23.10
CA MET A 1 2.61 3.98 21.93
C MET A 1 2.61 3.09 20.68
N LYS A 2 1.47 2.98 19.98
CA LYS A 2 1.29 2.15 18.76
C LYS A 2 1.43 3.02 17.50
N THR A 3 2.58 3.68 17.34
CA THR A 3 2.67 4.85 16.43
C THR A 3 3.29 4.53 15.07
N ALA A 4 4.11 3.48 14.93
CA ALA A 4 4.79 3.18 13.68
C ALA A 4 3.83 2.64 12.58
N ASN A 5 3.03 1.63 12.91
CA ASN A 5 2.14 0.98 11.92
C ASN A 5 1.00 1.90 11.46
N SER A 6 0.53 2.79 12.33
CA SER A 6 -0.54 3.74 12.01
C SER A 6 -0.12 4.72 10.90
N ASN A 7 1.16 5.14 10.89
CA ASN A 7 1.68 6.05 9.87
C ASN A 7 1.84 5.37 8.51
N ILE A 8 2.35 4.13 8.49
CA ILE A 8 2.54 3.36 7.25
C ILE A 8 1.20 3.05 6.60
N LEU A 9 0.20 2.62 7.39
CA LEU A 9 -1.15 2.35 6.89
C LEU A 9 -1.83 3.61 6.34
N THR A 10 -1.63 4.76 7.00
CA THR A 10 -2.14 6.05 6.50
C THR A 10 -1.48 6.40 5.16
N GLU A 11 -0.18 6.21 5.03
CA GLU A 11 0.54 6.52 3.79
C GLU A 11 0.18 5.57 2.65
N ILE A 12 -0.01 4.28 2.94
CA ILE A 12 -0.57 3.31 1.99
C ILE A 12 -1.93 3.79 1.49
N ALA A 13 -2.85 4.13 2.40
CA ALA A 13 -4.19 4.59 2.02
C ALA A 13 -4.14 5.85 1.15
N THR A 14 -3.27 6.81 1.49
CA THR A 14 -3.06 8.02 0.67
C THR A 14 -2.52 7.68 -0.72
N LEU A 15 -1.47 6.85 -0.82
CA LEU A 15 -0.88 6.46 -2.11
C LEU A 15 -1.87 5.67 -2.98
N THR A 16 -2.62 4.75 -2.38
CA THR A 16 -3.69 4.02 -3.06
C THR A 16 -4.72 4.97 -3.63
N ARG A 17 -5.17 5.96 -2.84
CA ARG A 17 -6.14 6.95 -3.30
C ARG A 17 -5.58 7.86 -4.39
N THR A 18 -4.33 8.29 -4.28
CA THR A 18 -3.63 9.02 -5.35
C THR A 18 -3.59 8.20 -6.63
N ILE A 19 -3.34 6.88 -6.56
CA ILE A 19 -3.39 6.01 -7.73
C ILE A 19 -4.81 5.91 -8.30
N GLU A 20 -5.82 5.80 -7.44
CA GLU A 20 -7.22 5.74 -7.86
C GLU A 20 -7.67 7.05 -8.54
N ASP A 21 -7.29 8.21 -8.00
CA ASP A 21 -7.73 9.52 -8.46
C ASP A 21 -6.90 10.04 -9.65
N ASP A 22 -5.56 9.91 -9.59
CA ASP A 22 -4.63 10.55 -10.55
C ASP A 22 -4.02 9.57 -11.56
N TYR A 23 -4.02 8.26 -11.28
CA TYR A 23 -3.36 7.25 -12.11
C TYR A 23 -4.27 6.04 -12.41
N PRO A 24 -5.39 6.23 -13.12
CA PRO A 24 -6.36 5.15 -13.39
C PRO A 24 -5.73 3.93 -14.07
N GLU A 25 -4.68 4.10 -14.87
CA GLU A 25 -3.94 2.98 -15.50
C GLU A 25 -3.16 2.11 -14.51
N LEU A 26 -2.76 2.68 -13.36
CA LEU A 26 -2.01 1.97 -12.33
C LEU A 26 -2.93 1.19 -11.39
N GLN A 27 -4.25 1.45 -11.41
CA GLN A 27 -5.23 0.75 -10.57
C GLN A 27 -5.19 -0.78 -10.78
N LYS A 28 -4.93 -1.26 -12.00
CA LYS A 28 -4.80 -2.71 -12.29
C LYS A 28 -3.70 -3.39 -11.44
N TYR A 29 -2.63 -2.67 -11.10
CA TYR A 29 -1.56 -3.20 -10.25
C TYR A 29 -1.94 -3.19 -8.76
N LEU A 30 -2.87 -2.32 -8.35
CA LEU A 30 -3.43 -2.35 -7.00
C LEU A 30 -4.24 -3.62 -6.76
N ASP A 31 -5.06 -4.02 -7.73
CA ASP A 31 -5.89 -5.23 -7.63
C ASP A 31 -5.05 -6.51 -7.61
N GLU A 32 -4.01 -6.57 -8.46
CA GLU A 32 -3.04 -7.67 -8.44
C GLU A 32 -2.36 -7.78 -7.07
N SER A 33 -1.93 -6.66 -6.50
CA SER A 33 -1.25 -6.66 -5.20
C SER A 33 -2.20 -6.94 -4.02
N ARG A 34 -3.47 -6.49 -4.08
CA ARG A 34 -4.50 -6.86 -3.09
C ARG A 34 -4.84 -8.36 -3.13
N SER A 35 -4.56 -9.05 -4.23
CA SER A 35 -4.70 -10.51 -4.31
C SER A 35 -3.53 -11.25 -3.66
N THR A 36 -2.35 -10.63 -3.58
CA THR A 36 -1.17 -11.20 -2.91
C THR A 36 -1.08 -10.84 -1.43
N LEU A 37 -1.74 -9.75 -1.00
CA LEU A 37 -1.85 -9.41 0.41
C LEU A 37 -2.80 -10.40 1.11
N PRO A 38 -2.46 -10.92 2.30
CA PRO A 38 -3.33 -11.80 3.04
C PRO A 38 -4.65 -11.07 3.34
N LYS A 39 -5.73 -11.48 2.66
CA LYS A 39 -7.10 -11.00 2.89
C LYS A 39 -7.60 -11.53 4.24
N GLY A 40 -7.07 -11.03 5.35
CA GLY A 40 -7.48 -11.56 6.64
C GLY A 40 -6.75 -10.94 7.80
N ASN A 41 -7.44 -10.05 8.51
CA ASN A 41 -7.08 -9.52 9.81
C ASN A 41 -5.83 -8.63 9.87
N PHE A 42 -6.02 -7.36 9.50
CA PHE A 42 -5.19 -6.27 10.03
C PHE A 42 -5.33 -6.10 11.57
N ASN A 43 -6.18 -6.91 12.22
CA ASN A 43 -6.52 -6.85 13.64
C ASN A 43 -5.89 -7.95 14.51
N LYS A 44 -5.13 -8.91 13.96
CA LYS A 44 -4.51 -9.97 14.77
C LYS A 44 -2.99 -9.83 14.81
N GLY A 45 -2.51 -9.16 15.85
CA GLY A 45 -1.23 -9.46 16.49
C GLY A 45 -0.02 -8.76 15.88
N GLU A 46 0.39 -9.14 14.68
CA GLU A 46 1.69 -8.76 14.13
C GLU A 46 1.55 -8.72 12.59
N LEU A 47 0.96 -7.64 12.07
CA LEU A 47 1.28 -7.27 10.70
C LEU A 47 2.78 -6.98 10.70
N ASP A 48 3.53 -7.79 9.97
CA ASP A 48 4.96 -7.59 9.88
C ASP A 48 5.17 -6.19 9.30
N THR A 49 5.86 -5.34 10.06
CA THR A 49 6.03 -3.94 9.65
C THR A 49 6.72 -3.88 8.29
N GLU A 50 7.57 -4.89 8.02
CA GLU A 50 8.20 -5.14 6.75
C GLU A 50 7.21 -5.38 5.60
N GLU A 51 6.14 -6.15 5.78
CA GLU A 51 5.14 -6.37 4.72
C GLU A 51 4.41 -5.07 4.37
N LEU A 52 4.07 -4.27 5.37
CA LEU A 52 3.45 -2.96 5.17
C LEU A 52 4.40 -1.98 4.48
N GLU A 53 5.67 -1.94 4.89
CA GLU A 53 6.68 -1.11 4.24
C GLU A 53 6.95 -1.55 2.81
N ASN A 54 7.02 -2.84 2.54
CA ASN A 54 7.20 -3.40 1.20
C ASN A 54 6.02 -3.06 0.29
N TYR A 55 4.79 -3.15 0.79
CA TYR A 55 3.61 -2.75 0.04
C TYR A 55 3.62 -1.25 -0.26
N ARG A 56 3.89 -0.41 0.75
CA ARG A 56 4.03 1.04 0.58
C ARG A 56 5.10 1.40 -0.46
N ASN A 57 6.27 0.76 -0.39
CA ASN A 57 7.36 1.02 -1.32
C ASN A 57 7.02 0.59 -2.75
N SER A 58 6.25 -0.50 -2.89
CA SER A 58 5.72 -0.93 -4.20
C SER A 58 4.78 0.12 -4.80
N LEU A 59 3.87 0.69 -4.01
CA LEU A 59 2.98 1.78 -4.44
C LEU A 59 3.76 3.03 -4.85
N LYS A 60 4.76 3.43 -4.05
CA LYS A 60 5.65 4.56 -4.40
C LYS A 60 6.41 4.31 -5.70
N ASN A 61 6.93 3.10 -5.89
CA ASN A 61 7.65 2.75 -7.12
C ASN A 61 6.74 2.75 -8.35
N LEU A 62 5.48 2.32 -8.23
CA LEU A 62 4.50 2.39 -9.32
C LEU A 62 4.29 3.83 -9.79
N ILE A 63 4.04 4.75 -8.85
CA ILE A 63 3.85 6.18 -9.16
C ILE A 63 5.14 6.79 -9.73
N SER A 64 6.29 6.50 -9.10
CA SER A 64 7.59 7.03 -9.53
C SER A 64 7.98 6.58 -10.93
N LYS A 65 7.72 5.31 -11.27
CA LYS A 65 7.98 4.76 -12.62
C LYS A 65 7.04 5.33 -13.67
N TYR A 66 5.83 5.72 -13.30
CA TYR A 66 4.89 6.32 -14.23
C TYR A 66 5.21 7.81 -14.51
N ASN A 67 5.76 8.51 -13.50
CA ASN A 67 6.13 9.93 -13.62
C ASN A 67 7.52 10.17 -14.23
N ASN A 68 8.34 9.12 -14.46
CA ASN A 68 9.66 9.19 -15.11
C ASN A 68 9.56 8.82 -16.59
#